data_AF-A0A7C2AET8-F1
#
_entry.id   AF-A0A7C2AET8-F1
#
_cell.length_a   1.000
_cell.length_b   1.000
_cell.length_c   1.000
_cell.angle_alpha   90.00
_cell.angle_beta   90.00
_cell.angle_gamma   90.00
#
_symmetry.space_group_name_H-M   'P 1'
#
loop_
_entity.id
_entity.type
_entity.pdbx_description
1 polymer ?
#
loop_
_entity_poly.entity_id
_entity_poly.type
_entity_poly.pdbx_seq_one_letter_code
_entity_poly.pdbx_strand_id
1 'polypeptide(L)'
;MSKSRKSVPEEDRAKLFLWCDRHCCFCGKKCTTNIEIHHVDEDISNNDIDNLMPLCFDCHGELPRYNAKHPKGSKYYFREVKTRRDQIYEEHTRKHLRQVNIHVSRFIQHTRHRNGRPIARKNGDTSLTVKTASNDIPVKLKVRIEAYQEKKRDSDRYCRQIESLYVNFWHATNIKSFINRFSSSCDSKG
;
A
#
# COMPACT_ATOMS: atom_id res chain seq x y z
N MET A 1 -7.34 -37.57 -7.53
CA MET A 1 -7.80 -36.35 -8.25
C MET A 1 -6.71 -35.31 -8.12
N SER A 2 -6.02 -34.94 -9.21
CA SER A 2 -5.03 -33.86 -9.18
C SER A 2 -5.77 -32.56 -8.91
N LYS A 3 -5.57 -31.94 -7.73
CA LYS A 3 -6.01 -30.56 -7.48
C LYS A 3 -5.53 -29.71 -8.65
N SER A 4 -6.44 -29.01 -9.33
CA SER A 4 -6.03 -28.07 -10.37
C SER A 4 -5.13 -27.04 -9.71
N ARG A 5 -3.90 -26.93 -10.22
CA ARG A 5 -2.93 -25.97 -9.70
C ARG A 5 -3.49 -24.59 -10.04
N LYS A 6 -3.83 -23.78 -9.03
CA LYS A 6 -4.26 -22.40 -9.26
C LYS A 6 -3.02 -21.61 -9.70
N SER A 7 -2.96 -21.24 -10.97
CA SER A 7 -1.91 -20.33 -11.44
C SER A 7 -2.06 -18.98 -10.74
N VAL A 8 -0.94 -18.29 -10.54
CA VAL A 8 -0.95 -16.88 -10.12
C VAL A 8 -1.75 -16.08 -11.16
N PRO A 9 -2.72 -15.23 -10.75
CA PRO A 9 -3.48 -14.39 -11.67
C PRO A 9 -2.55 -13.54 -12.55
N GLU A 10 -2.95 -13.32 -13.80
CA GLU A 10 -2.13 -12.59 -14.78
C GLU A 10 -1.84 -11.15 -14.32
N GLU A 11 -2.83 -10.48 -13.72
CA GLU A 11 -2.68 -9.12 -13.20
C GLU A 11 -1.60 -9.04 -12.10
N ASP A 12 -1.62 -9.97 -11.14
CA ASP A 12 -0.63 -10.03 -10.07
C ASP A 12 0.76 -10.38 -10.63
N ARG A 13 0.83 -11.29 -11.60
CA ARG A 13 2.08 -11.64 -12.28
C ARG A 13 2.69 -10.43 -13.00
N ALA A 14 1.89 -9.68 -13.75
CA ALA A 14 2.33 -8.47 -14.44
C ALA A 14 2.82 -7.40 -13.45
N LYS A 15 2.07 -7.21 -12.35
CA LYS A 15 2.38 -6.25 -11.30
C LYS A 15 3.73 -6.56 -10.61
N LEU A 16 3.95 -7.81 -10.22
CA LEU A 16 5.20 -8.24 -9.57
C LEU A 16 6.41 -8.04 -10.49
N PHE A 17 6.31 -8.38 -11.77
CA PHE A 17 7.42 -8.21 -12.72
C PHE A 17 7.69 -6.75 -13.09
N LEU A 18 6.66 -5.90 -13.09
CA LEU A 18 6.82 -4.46 -13.28
C LEU A 18 7.53 -3.82 -12.08
N TRP A 19 7.16 -4.22 -10.86
CA TRP A 19 7.78 -3.70 -9.63
C TRP A 19 9.24 -4.11 -9.44
N CYS A 20 9.66 -5.29 -9.91
CA CYS A 20 11.09 -5.64 -9.86
C CYS A 20 11.87 -5.21 -11.10
N ASP A 21 11.23 -4.59 -12.11
CA ASP A 21 11.84 -4.35 -13.42
C ASP A 21 12.52 -5.63 -13.98
N ARG A 22 11.87 -6.79 -13.77
CA ARG A 22 12.40 -8.13 -14.07
C ARG A 22 13.80 -8.42 -13.49
N HIS A 23 14.14 -7.84 -12.34
CA HIS A 23 15.26 -8.25 -11.51
C HIS A 23 14.81 -9.32 -10.51
N CYS A 24 15.72 -10.23 -10.17
CA CYS A 24 15.47 -11.18 -9.09
C CYS A 24 15.34 -10.42 -7.77
N CYS A 25 14.21 -10.62 -7.08
CA CYS A 25 13.93 -9.96 -5.81
C CYS A 25 14.82 -10.41 -4.65
N PHE A 26 15.69 -11.40 -4.85
CA PHE A 26 16.61 -11.91 -3.83
C PHE A 26 18.05 -11.44 -4.09
N CYS A 27 18.62 -11.79 -5.25
CA CYS A 27 20.01 -11.45 -5.58
C CYS A 27 20.18 -10.14 -6.37
N GLY A 28 19.09 -9.52 -6.86
CA GLY A 28 19.14 -8.26 -7.63
C GLY A 28 19.59 -8.41 -9.09
N LYS A 29 19.89 -9.63 -9.55
CA LYS A 29 20.30 -9.89 -10.95
C LYS A 29 19.18 -9.51 -11.92
N LYS A 30 19.51 -8.82 -13.02
CA LYS A 30 18.57 -8.61 -14.14
C LYS A 30 18.31 -9.93 -14.86
N CYS A 31 17.06 -10.37 -14.89
CA CYS A 31 16.70 -11.72 -15.35
C CYS A 31 16.00 -11.73 -16.71
N THR A 32 15.33 -10.64 -17.09
CA THR A 32 14.50 -10.58 -18.31
C THR A 32 13.45 -11.70 -18.34
N THR A 33 13.60 -12.73 -19.17
CA THR A 33 12.69 -13.90 -19.24
C THR A 33 13.03 -15.01 -18.26
N ASN A 34 14.25 -15.03 -17.71
CA ASN A 34 14.75 -16.12 -16.85
C ASN A 34 14.35 -15.87 -15.39
N ILE A 35 13.06 -15.68 -15.15
CA ILE A 35 12.49 -15.30 -13.86
C ILE A 35 11.14 -15.99 -13.64
N GLU A 36 10.92 -16.50 -12.42
CA GLU A 36 9.70 -17.18 -12.00
C GLU A 36 9.16 -16.59 -10.70
N ILE A 37 7.88 -16.86 -10.42
CA ILE A 37 7.25 -16.45 -9.16
C ILE A 37 7.34 -17.60 -8.18
N HIS A 38 7.96 -17.35 -7.04
CA HIS A 38 8.08 -18.25 -5.91
C HIS A 38 7.04 -17.91 -4.83
N HIS A 39 6.39 -18.94 -4.31
CA HIS A 39 5.56 -18.86 -3.09
C HIS A 39 6.46 -19.02 -1.87
N VAL A 40 6.60 -17.97 -1.07
CA VAL A 40 7.56 -17.93 0.06
C VAL A 40 7.20 -18.92 1.16
N ASP A 41 5.91 -19.23 1.34
CA ASP A 41 5.41 -20.27 2.25
C ASP A 41 5.42 -21.70 1.67
N GLU A 42 5.88 -21.86 0.43
CA GLU A 42 5.90 -23.13 -0.32
C GLU A 42 4.50 -23.69 -0.66
N ASP A 43 3.41 -22.97 -0.34
CA ASP A 43 2.03 -23.34 -0.70
C ASP A 43 1.63 -22.68 -2.04
N ILE A 44 1.68 -23.47 -3.11
CA ILE A 44 1.32 -23.06 -4.48
C ILE A 44 -0.13 -22.57 -4.59
N SER A 45 -1.00 -22.88 -3.63
CA SER A 45 -2.40 -22.40 -3.62
C SER A 45 -2.58 -21.01 -2.99
N ASN A 46 -1.57 -20.50 -2.28
CA ASN A 46 -1.59 -19.20 -1.61
C ASN A 46 -1.07 -18.08 -2.52
N ASN A 47 -1.95 -17.55 -3.37
CA ASN A 47 -1.64 -16.44 -4.26
C ASN A 47 -1.76 -15.05 -3.60
N ASP A 48 -1.66 -14.94 -2.28
CA ASP A 48 -1.51 -13.62 -1.64
C ASP A 48 -0.26 -12.95 -2.19
N ILE A 49 -0.38 -11.72 -2.69
CA ILE A 49 0.73 -10.98 -3.28
C ILE A 49 1.92 -10.81 -2.33
N ASP A 50 1.69 -10.78 -1.01
CA ASP A 50 2.75 -10.73 0.00
C ASP A 50 3.49 -12.05 0.16
N ASN A 51 2.88 -13.16 -0.27
CA ASN A 51 3.49 -14.49 -0.33
C ASN A 51 4.23 -14.75 -1.66
N LEU A 52 4.09 -13.86 -2.65
CA LEU A 52 4.69 -14.05 -3.98
C LEU A 52 6.00 -13.26 -4.13
N MET A 53 6.99 -13.88 -4.77
CA MET A 53 8.29 -13.26 -5.02
C MET A 53 8.90 -13.65 -6.37
N PRO A 54 9.21 -12.67 -7.25
CA PRO A 54 9.96 -12.91 -8.49
C PRO A 54 11.43 -13.30 -8.24
N LEU A 55 11.87 -14.46 -8.73
CA LEU A 55 13.23 -14.98 -8.54
C LEU A 55 13.85 -15.48 -9.84
N CYS A 56 15.17 -15.37 -9.99
CA CYS A 56 15.88 -16.13 -11.01
C CYS A 56 15.82 -17.63 -10.69
N PHE A 57 16.04 -18.48 -11.70
CA PHE A 57 16.02 -19.92 -11.52
C PHE A 57 16.99 -20.42 -10.44
N ASP A 58 18.17 -19.78 -10.32
CA ASP A 58 19.16 -20.12 -9.30
C ASP A 58 18.62 -19.88 -7.88
N CYS A 59 18.11 -18.68 -7.60
CA CYS A 59 17.55 -18.34 -6.29
C CYS A 59 16.25 -19.09 -6.00
N HIS A 60 15.42 -19.31 -7.02
CA HIS A 60 14.20 -20.12 -6.89
C HIS A 60 14.53 -21.55 -6.43
N GLY A 61 15.62 -22.12 -6.97
CA GLY A 61 16.10 -23.43 -6.58
C GLY A 61 16.81 -23.47 -5.24
N GLU A 62 17.39 -22.36 -4.76
CA GLU A 62 18.23 -22.30 -3.56
C GLU A 62 17.44 -22.05 -2.27
N LEU A 63 16.46 -21.14 -2.28
CA LEU A 63 15.68 -20.77 -1.08
C LEU A 63 15.10 -21.97 -0.31
N PRO A 64 14.47 -22.98 -0.96
CA PRO A 64 13.89 -24.11 -0.24
C PRO A 64 14.91 -25.17 0.19
N ARG A 65 16.20 -25.05 -0.15
CA ARG A 65 17.20 -26.12 0.09
C ARG A 65 17.65 -26.28 1.53
N TYR A 66 17.27 -25.38 2.42
CA TYR A 66 17.75 -25.41 3.80
C TYR A 66 17.38 -26.73 4.50
N ASN A 67 18.40 -27.43 4.99
CA ASN A 67 18.24 -28.65 5.78
C ASN A 67 18.41 -28.35 7.28
N ALA A 68 17.31 -28.39 8.03
CA ALA A 68 17.31 -28.12 9.47
C ALA A 68 18.14 -29.11 10.32
N LYS A 69 18.49 -30.28 9.77
CA LYS A 69 19.31 -31.29 10.47
C LYS A 69 20.81 -31.07 10.27
N HIS A 70 21.22 -30.15 9.41
CA HIS A 70 22.62 -29.90 9.12
C HIS A 70 23.20 -28.89 10.13
N PRO A 71 24.42 -29.12 10.67
CA PRO A 71 25.00 -28.25 11.70
C PRO A 71 25.47 -26.88 11.20
N LYS A 72 25.36 -26.62 9.89
CA LYS A 72 25.80 -25.37 9.26
C LYS A 72 24.70 -24.80 8.37
N GLY A 73 24.64 -23.48 8.31
CA GLY A 73 23.69 -22.72 7.50
C GLY A 73 22.59 -22.10 8.34
N SER A 74 21.81 -21.22 7.73
CA SER A 74 20.64 -20.61 8.34
C SER A 74 19.49 -20.63 7.33
N LYS A 75 18.27 -20.85 7.82
CA LYS A 75 17.08 -20.81 6.97
C LYS A 75 16.78 -19.36 6.61
N TYR A 76 16.41 -19.12 5.36
CA TYR A 76 15.75 -17.86 4.99
C TYR A 76 14.36 -17.82 5.59
N TYR A 77 14.08 -16.78 6.38
CA TYR A 77 12.76 -16.59 6.97
C TYR A 77 11.92 -15.68 6.09
N PHE A 78 10.60 -15.87 6.12
CA PHE A 78 9.62 -15.07 5.38
C PHE A 78 9.90 -13.56 5.49
N ARG A 79 10.20 -13.07 6.69
CA ARG A 79 10.50 -11.65 6.94
C ARG A 79 11.72 -11.16 6.16
N GLU A 80 12.80 -11.93 6.12
CA GLU A 80 14.03 -11.57 5.41
C GLU A 80 13.77 -11.54 3.90
N VAL A 81 13.16 -12.60 3.38
CA VAL A 81 12.81 -12.77 1.97
C VAL A 81 11.89 -11.63 1.49
N LYS A 82 10.85 -11.31 2.27
CA LYS A 82 9.95 -10.18 2.00
C LYS A 82 10.68 -8.84 2.04
N THR A 83 11.51 -8.61 3.06
CA THR A 83 12.28 -7.35 3.17
C THR A 83 13.21 -7.17 1.97
N ARG A 84 13.86 -8.25 1.53
CA ARG A 84 14.76 -8.21 0.37
C ARG A 84 14.01 -7.90 -0.92
N ARG A 85 12.83 -8.49 -1.12
CA ARG A 85 11.92 -8.17 -2.23
C ARG A 85 11.54 -6.70 -2.24
N ASP A 86 11.12 -6.17 -1.11
CA ASP A 86 10.65 -4.80 -1.01
C ASP A 86 11.79 -3.79 -1.27
N GLN A 87 13.03 -4.12 -0.90
CA GLN A 87 14.22 -3.33 -1.27
C GLN A 87 14.43 -3.25 -2.78
N ILE A 88 14.28 -4.37 -3.50
CA ILE A 88 14.38 -4.41 -4.98
C ILE A 88 13.26 -3.59 -5.61
N TYR A 89 12.03 -3.69 -5.09
CA TYR A 89 10.93 -2.85 -5.56
C TYR A 89 11.23 -1.37 -5.38
N GLU A 90 11.77 -0.98 -4.23
CA GLU A 90 12.16 0.39 -3.97
C GLU A 90 13.27 0.84 -4.93
N GLU A 91 14.31 0.04 -5.12
CA GLU A 91 15.44 0.37 -6.02
C GLU A 91 14.98 0.61 -7.47
N HIS A 92 14.13 -0.27 -8.00
CA HIS A 92 13.77 -0.24 -9.42
C HIS A 92 12.48 0.54 -9.71
N THR A 93 11.53 0.56 -8.79
CA THR A 93 10.23 1.24 -9.01
C THR A 93 10.21 2.65 -8.45
N ARG A 94 10.92 2.98 -7.36
CA ARG A 94 10.77 4.29 -6.69
C ARG A 94 10.96 5.47 -7.64
N LYS A 95 11.89 5.39 -8.59
CA LYS A 95 12.11 6.44 -9.60
C LYS A 95 10.95 6.63 -10.58
N HIS A 96 10.14 5.60 -10.79
CA HIS A 96 8.94 5.62 -11.61
C HIS A 96 7.68 5.94 -10.80
N LEU A 97 7.72 5.73 -9.48
CA LEU A 97 6.63 6.07 -8.57
C LEU A 97 6.62 7.56 -8.25
N ARG A 98 5.43 8.15 -8.30
CA ARG A 98 5.21 9.52 -7.87
C ARG A 98 5.26 9.59 -6.36
N GLN A 99 6.13 10.44 -5.82
CA GLN A 99 6.20 10.68 -4.38
C GLN A 99 4.99 11.54 -3.97
N VAL A 100 4.15 10.99 -3.08
CA VAL A 100 2.98 11.66 -2.54
C VAL A 100 3.15 11.77 -1.03
N ASN A 101 3.08 12.99 -0.52
CA ASN A 101 3.07 13.27 0.90
C ASN A 101 1.63 13.34 1.39
N ILE A 102 1.30 12.47 2.35
CA ILE A 102 -0.03 12.41 2.97
C ILE A 102 0.12 12.80 4.43
N HIS A 103 -0.61 13.84 4.85
CA HIS A 103 -0.61 14.32 6.22
C HIS A 103 -2.03 14.34 6.76
N VAL A 104 -2.26 13.61 7.84
CA VAL A 104 -3.51 13.65 8.61
C VAL A 104 -3.26 14.49 9.86
N SER A 105 -3.93 15.63 9.98
CA SER A 105 -3.76 16.50 11.16
C SER A 105 -4.93 17.48 11.35
N ARG A 106 -5.01 18.13 12.51
CA ARG A 106 -5.95 19.26 12.74
C ARG A 106 -5.60 20.53 11.95
N PHE A 107 -4.43 20.56 11.31
CA PHE A 107 -3.88 21.74 10.63
C PHE A 107 -3.97 21.62 9.11
N ILE A 108 -4.44 22.69 8.46
CA ILE A 108 -4.48 22.81 7.01
C ILE A 108 -3.09 23.26 6.52
N GLN A 109 -2.24 22.31 6.12
CA GLN A 109 -0.83 22.60 5.82
C GLN A 109 -0.58 23.44 4.54
N HIS A 110 -1.59 23.71 3.72
CA HIS A 110 -1.48 24.57 2.55
C HIS A 110 -1.92 26.02 2.82
N THR A 111 -2.55 26.29 3.97
CA THR A 111 -3.01 27.62 4.34
C THR A 111 -2.19 28.12 5.53
N ARG A 112 -1.59 29.31 5.39
CA ARG A 112 -0.75 29.91 6.44
C ARG A 112 -1.40 31.20 6.98
N HIS A 113 -1.27 31.43 8.27
CA HIS A 113 -1.49 32.74 8.89
C HIS A 113 -0.43 33.74 8.40
N ARG A 114 -0.64 35.04 8.67
CA ARG A 114 0.35 36.11 8.36
C ARG A 114 1.76 35.83 8.93
N ASN A 115 1.86 35.07 10.01
CA ASN A 115 3.12 34.66 10.65
C ASN A 115 3.73 33.36 10.09
N GLY A 116 3.20 32.82 9.00
CA GLY A 116 3.71 31.62 8.33
C GLY A 116 3.27 30.28 8.96
N ARG A 117 2.52 30.28 10.07
CA ARG A 117 2.06 29.04 10.72
C ARG A 117 0.82 28.45 10.04
N PRO A 118 0.67 27.11 9.95
CA PRO A 118 -0.53 26.47 9.43
C PRO A 118 -1.79 26.82 10.24
N ILE A 119 -2.94 26.93 9.56
CA ILE A 119 -4.23 27.22 10.21
C ILE A 119 -4.81 25.93 10.82
N ALA A 120 -5.14 25.96 12.11
CA ALA A 120 -5.88 24.88 12.78
C ALA A 120 -7.39 25.00 12.52
N ARG A 121 -8.08 23.86 12.32
CA ARG A 121 -9.55 23.83 12.37
C ARG A 121 -10.05 23.81 13.82
N LYS A 122 -11.22 24.39 14.05
CA LYS A 122 -11.91 24.31 15.35
C LYS A 122 -12.53 22.91 15.49
N ASN A 123 -12.52 22.39 16.72
CA ASN A 123 -13.18 21.19 17.28
C ASN A 123 -13.54 20.04 16.31
N GLY A 124 -12.91 18.87 16.51
CA GLY A 124 -13.33 17.60 15.90
C GLY A 124 -12.91 17.37 14.45
N ASP A 125 -12.69 18.45 13.70
CA ASP A 125 -12.28 18.38 12.29
C ASP A 125 -10.83 17.87 12.13
N THR A 126 -10.68 16.69 11.52
CA THR A 126 -9.39 16.18 11.03
C THR A 126 -9.23 16.49 9.55
N SER A 127 -8.09 17.07 9.16
CA SER A 127 -7.76 17.32 7.75
C SER A 127 -6.86 16.23 7.19
N LEU A 128 -7.16 15.79 5.96
CA LEU A 128 -6.29 14.98 5.12
C LEU A 128 -5.68 15.89 4.05
N THR A 129 -4.40 16.18 4.17
CA THR A 129 -3.65 16.93 3.15
C THR A 129 -2.84 15.96 2.30
N VAL A 130 -3.02 16.05 0.99
CA VAL A 130 -2.25 15.30 -0.01
C VAL A 130 -1.46 16.30 -0.82
N LYS A 131 -0.14 16.08 -0.94
CA LYS A 131 0.74 16.87 -1.79
C LYS A 131 1.55 15.94 -2.68
N THR A 132 1.52 16.15 -3.98
CA THR A 132 2.47 15.51 -4.89
C THR A 132 3.80 16.24 -4.79
N ALA A 133 4.91 15.50 -4.70
CA ALA A 133 6.25 16.09 -4.75
C ALA A 133 6.67 16.44 -6.19
N SER A 134 5.92 15.97 -7.19
CA SER A 134 6.12 16.24 -8.61
C SER A 134 4.96 17.04 -9.21
N ASN A 135 5.22 17.78 -10.29
CA ASN A 135 4.27 18.69 -10.94
C ASN A 135 3.60 18.10 -12.19
N ASP A 136 3.91 16.85 -12.55
CA ASP A 136 3.82 16.42 -13.95
C ASP A 136 2.68 15.43 -14.24
N ILE A 137 2.06 14.78 -13.24
CA ILE A 137 0.90 13.89 -13.45
C ILE A 137 -0.06 13.94 -12.24
N PRO A 138 -1.39 14.06 -12.44
CA PRO A 138 -2.37 14.06 -11.36
C PRO A 138 -2.45 12.70 -10.65
N VAL A 139 -2.64 12.70 -9.33
CA VAL A 139 -2.80 11.48 -8.53
C VAL A 139 -4.28 11.27 -8.21
N LYS A 140 -4.74 10.03 -8.40
CA LYS A 140 -6.08 9.57 -7.96
C LYS A 140 -5.94 8.86 -6.63
N LEU A 141 -6.67 9.34 -5.61
CA LEU A 141 -6.69 8.71 -4.28
C LEU A 141 -8.10 8.22 -3.95
N LYS A 142 -8.15 7.03 -3.33
CA LYS A 142 -9.35 6.50 -2.69
C LYS A 142 -9.18 6.65 -1.18
N VAL A 143 -9.98 7.52 -0.58
CA VAL A 143 -9.96 7.73 0.87
C VAL A 143 -11.14 6.97 1.48
N ARG A 144 -10.87 6.18 2.51
CA ARG A 144 -11.88 5.48 3.31
C ARG A 144 -11.74 5.97 4.75
N ILE A 145 -12.83 6.50 5.31
CA ILE A 145 -12.90 6.95 6.69
C ILE A 145 -13.75 5.95 7.46
N GLU A 146 -13.22 5.44 8.57
CA GLU A 146 -13.93 4.52 9.46
C GLU A 146 -13.98 5.11 10.87
N ALA A 147 -15.17 5.14 11.46
CA ALA A 147 -15.31 5.55 12.86
C ALA A 147 -14.71 4.47 13.76
N TYR A 148 -13.68 4.81 14.55
CA TYR A 148 -13.14 3.92 15.57
C TYR A 148 -14.17 3.77 16.70
N GLN A 149 -14.62 2.54 16.96
CA GLN A 149 -15.40 2.23 18.15
C GLN A 149 -14.53 1.45 19.14
N GLU A 150 -14.28 2.06 20.29
CA GLU A 150 -13.79 1.35 21.45
C GLU A 150 -14.89 0.38 21.89
N LYS A 151 -14.57 -0.90 22.13
CA LYS A 151 -15.53 -1.94 22.53
C LYS A 151 -16.34 -1.49 23.76
N LYS A 152 -17.50 -0.85 23.55
CA LYS A 152 -18.49 -0.59 24.59
C LYS A 152 -19.76 -1.37 24.28
N ARG A 153 -20.29 -1.93 25.37
CA ARG A 153 -21.45 -2.80 25.46
C ARG A 153 -22.63 -2.22 24.68
N ASP A 154 -23.34 -3.17 24.08
CA ASP A 154 -24.73 -3.14 23.61
C ASP A 154 -25.58 -1.95 24.10
N SER A 155 -26.43 -1.46 23.20
CA SER A 155 -27.36 -0.33 23.34
C SER A 155 -26.79 1.06 23.05
N ASP A 156 -26.43 1.33 21.78
CA ASP A 156 -26.95 2.53 21.11
C ASP A 156 -26.74 2.41 19.59
N ARG A 157 -27.87 2.28 18.90
CA ARG A 157 -27.99 2.32 17.45
C ARG A 157 -27.57 3.71 16.99
N TYR A 158 -26.42 3.95 16.33
CA TYR A 158 -26.31 5.03 15.30
C TYR A 158 -25.00 5.02 14.47
N CYS A 159 -25.20 5.31 13.17
CA CYS A 159 -24.30 5.67 12.05
C CYS A 159 -23.02 4.85 11.77
N ARG A 160 -23.18 3.73 11.04
CA ARG A 160 -22.15 3.25 10.11
C ARG A 160 -22.30 3.94 8.76
N GLN A 161 -21.72 5.12 8.58
CA GLN A 161 -21.62 5.73 7.25
C GLN A 161 -20.22 5.46 6.70
N ILE A 162 -20.11 4.45 5.84
CA ILE A 162 -18.88 4.16 5.10
C ILE A 162 -18.98 4.93 3.78
N GLU A 163 -18.27 6.05 3.66
CA GLU A 163 -18.16 6.77 2.39
C GLU A 163 -16.77 6.56 1.79
N SER A 164 -16.73 5.99 0.59
CA SER A 164 -15.51 5.92 -0.23
C SER A 164 -15.54 7.03 -1.26
N LEU A 165 -14.57 7.94 -1.20
CA LEU A 165 -14.49 9.06 -2.14
C LEU A 165 -13.29 8.89 -3.08
N TYR A 166 -13.53 9.16 -4.36
CA TYR A 166 -12.48 9.36 -5.35
C TYR A 166 -12.21 10.85 -5.50
N VAL A 167 -11.00 11.29 -5.18
CA VAL A 167 -10.58 12.68 -5.40
C VAL A 167 -9.49 12.69 -6.47
N ASN A 168 -9.74 13.44 -7.55
CA ASN A 168 -8.74 13.74 -8.57
C ASN A 168 -8.03 15.02 -8.17
N PHE A 169 -6.74 14.94 -7.84
CA PHE A 169 -5.94 16.12 -7.49
C PHE A 169 -5.27 16.67 -8.75
N TRP A 170 -5.92 17.68 -9.35
CA TRP A 170 -5.25 18.63 -10.24
C TRP A 170 -4.83 19.83 -9.39
N HIS A 171 -3.60 20.32 -9.56
CA HIS A 171 -3.04 21.55 -8.97
C HIS A 171 -3.81 22.05 -7.74
N ALA A 172 -3.37 21.68 -6.54
CA ALA A 172 -4.04 21.91 -5.25
C ALA A 172 -4.90 23.18 -5.16
N THR A 173 -6.14 23.12 -5.61
CA THR A 173 -7.12 24.19 -5.40
C THR A 173 -8.46 23.59 -4.98
N ASN A 174 -8.76 23.81 -3.70
CA ASN A 174 -10.06 23.76 -3.04
C ASN A 174 -10.75 22.41 -2.82
N ILE A 175 -10.46 21.82 -1.65
CA ILE A 175 -11.37 20.92 -0.90
C ILE A 175 -12.47 21.71 -0.13
N LYS A 176 -12.58 23.04 -0.33
CA LYS A 176 -13.55 23.86 0.44
C LYS A 176 -15.01 23.44 0.24
N SER A 177 -15.39 22.93 -0.93
CA SER A 177 -16.76 22.48 -1.20
C SER A 177 -17.14 21.16 -0.53
N PHE A 178 -16.17 20.41 0.01
CA PHE A 178 -16.39 19.05 0.48
C PHE A 178 -16.77 18.95 1.96
N ILE A 179 -16.26 19.86 2.80
CA ILE A 179 -16.47 19.78 4.27
C ILE A 179 -17.88 20.22 4.67
N ASN A 180 -18.51 21.09 3.89
CA ASN A 180 -19.90 21.48 4.14
C ASN A 180 -20.90 20.33 3.91
N ARG A 181 -20.53 19.28 3.16
CA ARG A 181 -21.38 18.09 2.97
C ARG A 181 -21.31 17.12 4.16
N PHE A 182 -20.19 17.11 4.87
CA PHE A 182 -19.97 16.31 6.07
C PHE A 182 -20.73 16.87 7.29
N SER A 183 -20.80 18.20 7.46
CA SER A 183 -21.55 18.78 8.59
C SER A 183 -23.07 18.67 8.40
N SER A 184 -23.57 18.80 7.16
CA SER A 184 -25.01 18.73 6.86
C SER A 184 -25.63 17.35 7.08
N SER A 185 -24.83 16.28 7.13
CA SER A 185 -25.32 14.91 7.38
C SER A 185 -25.46 14.59 8.88
N CYS A 186 -24.88 15.41 9.76
CA CYS A 186 -25.00 15.25 11.21
C CYS A 186 -26.10 16.13 11.83
N ASP A 187 -26.47 17.24 11.18
CA ASP A 187 -27.39 18.25 11.74
C ASP A 187 -28.86 18.12 11.30
N SER A 188 -29.29 16.96 10.80
CA SER A 188 -30.71 16.73 10.48
C SER A 188 -31.27 15.49 11.16
N LYS A 189 -31.34 15.53 12.50
CA LYS A 189 -32.37 14.87 13.33
C LYS A 189 -32.55 15.67 14.63
N GLY A 190 -33.25 16.80 14.52
CA GLY A 190 -34.05 17.34 15.62
C GLY A 190 -35.37 16.58 15.70
#